data_AF-A0A846Y5Q4-F1
#
_entry.id   AF-A0A846Y5Q4-F1
#
_cell.length_a   1.000
_cell.length_b   1.000
_cell.length_c   1.000
_cell.angle_alpha   90.00
_cell.angle_beta   90.00
_cell.angle_gamma   90.00
#
_symmetry.space_group_name_H-M   'P 1'
#
loop_
_entity.id
_entity.type
_entity.pdbx_description
1 polymer ?
#
loop_
_entity_poly.entity_id
_entity_poly.type
_entity_poly.pdbx_seq_one_letter_code
_entity_poly.pdbx_strand_id
1 'polypeptide(L)'
;MFAAVLDTCVLYPSVQRDFLLSLAGAIVTDNVKDFPTGKVPDHIQIIRPAVFSANTVCTSPEGALRALQQMSKRRRNPPQSVDDLLEILENRYGMVETVDLIVAVR
;
A
#
# COMPACT_ATOMS: atom_id res chain seq x y z
N MET A 1 -3.80 0.15 13.84
CA MET A 1 -2.54 0.20 13.09
C MET A 1 -2.32 -1.18 12.49
N PHE A 2 -2.37 -1.31 11.16
CA PHE A 2 -2.11 -2.59 10.48
C PHE A 2 -0.61 -2.73 10.25
N ALA A 3 0.00 -3.84 10.67
CA ALA A 3 1.35 -4.19 10.26
C ALA A 3 1.26 -4.96 8.94
N ALA A 4 1.78 -4.39 7.86
CA ALA A 4 1.74 -4.98 6.53
C ALA A 4 3.15 -5.12 5.95
N VAL A 5 3.39 -6.23 5.25
CA VAL A 5 4.62 -6.47 4.49
C VAL A 5 4.29 -6.30 3.00
N LEU A 6 5.02 -5.41 2.33
CA LEU A 6 4.93 -5.23 0.88
C LEU A 6 5.74 -6.32 0.17
N ASP A 7 5.33 -6.69 -1.04
CA ASP A 7 5.98 -7.72 -1.86
C ASP A 7 7.51 -7.51 -2.01
N THR A 8 7.96 -6.25 -2.13
CA THR A 8 9.39 -5.93 -2.23
C THR A 8 10.18 -6.20 -0.94
N CYS A 9 9.52 -6.20 0.22
CA CYS A 9 10.12 -6.54 1.51
C CYS A 9 10.38 -8.06 1.65
N VAL A 10 10.02 -8.89 0.66
CA VAL A 10 10.33 -10.32 0.63
C VAL A 10 11.74 -10.60 0.11
N LEU A 11 12.42 -9.60 -0.49
CA LEU A 11 13.78 -9.72 -1.02
C LEU A 11 14.88 -9.77 0.05
N TYR A 12 14.52 -9.77 1.34
CA TYR A 12 15.47 -9.89 2.44
C TYR A 12 15.94 -11.34 2.64
N PRO A 13 17.12 -11.55 3.26
CA PRO A 13 17.57 -12.88 3.68
C PRO A 13 16.49 -13.62 4.48
N SER A 14 16.44 -14.95 4.31
CA SER A 14 15.34 -15.81 4.81
C SER A 14 14.93 -15.53 6.25
N VAL A 15 15.88 -15.40 7.17
CA VAL A 15 15.59 -15.17 8.59
C VAL A 15 14.92 -13.82 8.86
N GLN A 16 15.36 -12.75 8.17
CA GLN A 16 14.78 -11.42 8.34
C GLN A 16 13.38 -11.36 7.73
N ARG A 17 13.21 -11.97 6.55
CA ARG A 17 11.89 -12.13 5.92
C ARG A 17 10.93 -12.87 6.85
N ASP A 18 11.34 -14.02 7.38
CA ASP A 18 10.48 -14.87 8.21
C ASP A 18 10.10 -14.16 9.52
N PHE A 19 11.03 -13.40 10.11
CA PHE A 19 10.75 -12.54 11.26
C PHE A 19 9.73 -11.44 10.93
N LEU A 20 9.91 -10.71 9.83
CA LEU A 20 8.96 -9.66 9.42
C LEU A 20 7.57 -10.25 9.13
N LEU A 21 7.51 -11.43 8.53
CA LEU A 21 6.25 -12.15 8.30
C LEU A 21 5.59 -12.55 9.62
N SER A 22 6.33 -13.01 10.62
CA SER A 22 5.77 -13.37 11.94
C SER A 22 5.15 -12.19 12.70
N LEU A 23 5.51 -10.96 12.34
CA LEU A 23 4.97 -9.74 12.94
C LEU A 23 3.86 -9.08 12.09
N ALA A 24 3.63 -9.59 10.88
CA ALA A 24 2.69 -9.01 9.94
C ALA A 24 1.27 -9.49 10.21
N GLY A 25 0.29 -8.59 10.10
CA GLY A 25 -1.11 -8.96 10.00
C GLY A 25 -1.55 -9.18 8.55
N ALA A 26 -0.82 -8.63 7.58
CA ALA A 26 -1.11 -8.80 6.16
C ALA A 26 0.13 -8.76 5.25
N ILE A 27 0.06 -9.51 4.16
CA ILE A 27 0.92 -9.36 2.97
C ILE A 27 0.12 -8.59 1.93
N VAL A 28 0.68 -7.48 1.44
CA VAL A 28 0.04 -6.64 0.44
C VAL A 28 0.71 -6.86 -0.91
N THR A 29 0.02 -7.53 -1.84
CA THR A 29 0.57 -7.94 -3.14
C THR A 29 -0.51 -8.14 -4.20
N ASP A 30 -0.19 -7.85 -5.46
CA ASP A 30 -1.01 -8.24 -6.61
C ASP A 30 -0.78 -9.70 -7.04
N ASN A 31 0.37 -10.26 -6.65
CA ASN A 31 0.80 -11.62 -6.97
C ASN A 31 0.19 -12.65 -6.00
N VAL A 32 -1.11 -12.55 -5.71
CA VAL A 32 -1.81 -13.40 -4.73
C VAL A 32 -1.57 -14.90 -4.98
N LYS A 33 -1.43 -15.30 -6.25
CA LYS A 33 -1.13 -16.69 -6.65
C LYS A 33 0.19 -17.24 -6.11
N ASP A 34 1.16 -16.37 -5.81
CA ASP A 34 2.48 -16.76 -5.30
C ASP A 34 2.43 -17.06 -3.78
N PHE A 35 1.29 -16.77 -3.14
CA PHE A 35 1.04 -16.95 -1.71
C PHE A 35 -0.14 -17.92 -1.49
N PRO A 36 0.03 -19.22 -1.75
CA PRO A 36 -1.04 -20.19 -1.53
C PRO A 36 -1.38 -20.29 -0.04
N THR A 37 -2.68 -20.38 0.28
CA THR A 37 -3.22 -20.39 1.65
C THR A 37 -2.66 -21.49 2.56
N GLY A 38 -2.12 -22.59 2.02
CA GLY A 38 -1.47 -23.64 2.81
C GLY A 38 0.00 -23.38 3.16
N LYS A 39 0.61 -22.29 2.68
CA LYS A 39 2.01 -21.91 2.96
C LYS A 39 2.15 -20.60 3.74
N VAL A 40 1.05 -19.86 3.88
CA VAL A 40 0.99 -18.62 4.63
C VAL A 40 0.36 -18.92 6.00
N PRO A 41 0.95 -18.45 7.11
CA PRO A 41 0.35 -18.60 8.43
C PRO A 41 -1.09 -18.04 8.49
N ASP A 42 -1.99 -18.73 9.17
CA ASP A 42 -3.43 -18.42 9.19
C ASP A 42 -3.78 -17.00 9.68
N HIS A 43 -2.90 -16.38 10.46
CA HIS A 43 -3.09 -15.02 10.98
C HIS A 43 -2.73 -13.92 9.97
N ILE A 44 -2.07 -14.26 8.86
CA ILE A 44 -1.62 -13.30 7.84
C ILE A 44 -2.62 -13.26 6.70
N GLN A 45 -3.21 -12.09 6.47
CA GLN A 45 -4.11 -11.87 5.34
C GLN A 45 -3.34 -11.52 4.07
N ILE A 46 -3.74 -12.06 2.91
CA ILE A 46 -3.19 -11.63 1.62
C ILE A 46 -4.17 -10.63 1.00
N ILE A 47 -3.74 -9.38 0.85
CA ILE A 47 -4.60 -8.26 0.44
C ILE A 47 -4.03 -7.63 -0.83
N ARG A 48 -4.90 -7.30 -1.79
CA ARG A 48 -4.47 -6.53 -2.97
C ARG A 48 -4.14 -5.07 -2.59
N PRO A 49 -3.14 -4.44 -3.22
CA PRO A 49 -2.74 -3.07 -2.89
C PRO A 49 -3.87 -2.05 -2.96
N ALA A 50 -4.73 -2.10 -3.98
CA ALA A 50 -5.85 -1.17 -4.11
C ALA A 50 -6.83 -1.23 -2.92
N VAL A 51 -7.18 -2.44 -2.48
CA VAL A 51 -8.07 -2.66 -1.33
C VAL A 51 -7.39 -2.19 -0.03
N PHE A 52 -6.12 -2.56 0.17
CA PHE A 52 -5.37 -2.14 1.35
C PHE A 52 -5.27 -0.61 1.45
N SER A 53 -5.02 0.05 0.31
CA SER A 53 -4.93 1.50 0.23
C SER A 53 -6.26 2.17 0.59
N ALA A 54 -7.39 1.73 -0.01
CA ALA A 54 -8.71 2.28 0.30
C ALA A 54 -9.06 2.13 1.79
N ASN A 55 -8.86 0.92 2.36
CA ASN A 55 -9.08 0.65 3.78
C ASN A 55 -8.17 1.48 4.69
N THR A 56 -6.97 1.83 4.25
CA THR A 56 -6.05 2.66 5.03
C THR A 56 -6.48 4.13 4.96
N VAL A 57 -6.78 4.63 3.77
CA VAL A 57 -7.18 6.02 3.55
C VAL A 57 -8.51 6.34 4.24
N CYS A 58 -9.48 5.43 4.22
CA CYS A 58 -10.77 5.68 4.87
C CYS A 58 -10.65 5.91 6.38
N THR A 59 -9.56 5.47 7.03
CA THR A 59 -9.31 5.75 8.45
C THR A 59 -8.93 7.21 8.73
N SER A 60 -8.34 7.90 7.74
CA SER A 60 -8.06 9.34 7.79
C SER A 60 -7.75 9.88 6.40
N PRO A 61 -8.77 10.30 5.64
CA PRO A 61 -8.57 10.85 4.30
C PRO A 61 -7.69 12.11 4.29
N GLU A 62 -7.84 13.00 5.27
CA GLU A 62 -7.03 14.21 5.39
C GLU A 62 -5.57 13.89 5.72
N GLY A 63 -5.35 12.82 6.49
CA GLY A 63 -4.01 12.27 6.75
C GLY A 63 -3.35 11.79 5.46
N ALA A 64 -4.10 11.07 4.62
CA ALA A 64 -3.62 10.61 3.32
C ALA A 64 -3.33 11.78 2.36
N LEU A 65 -4.19 12.79 2.30
CA LEU A 65 -3.95 13.99 1.49
C LEU A 65 -2.67 14.72 1.93
N ARG A 66 -2.47 14.90 3.24
CA ARG A 66 -1.22 15.49 3.78
C ARG A 66 0.00 14.67 3.40
N ALA A 67 -0.08 13.35 3.44
CA ALA A 67 1.00 12.45 3.05
C ALA A 67 1.34 12.63 1.55
N LEU A 68 0.34 12.69 0.66
CA LEU A 68 0.57 12.96 -0.77
C LEU A 68 1.20 14.33 -1.02
N GLN A 69 0.74 15.37 -0.31
CA GLN A 69 1.35 16.71 -0.40
C GLN A 69 2.82 16.69 0.03
N GLN A 70 3.16 15.94 1.08
CA GLN A 70 4.55 15.77 1.53
C GLN A 70 5.39 14.99 0.50
N MET A 71 4.84 13.92 -0.08
CA MET A 71 5.50 13.14 -1.13
C MET A 71 5.79 13.99 -2.37
N SER A 72 4.80 14.76 -2.83
CA SER A 72 4.94 15.70 -3.94
C SER A 72 6.07 16.71 -3.67
N LYS A 73 6.10 17.34 -2.49
CA LYS A 73 7.16 18.28 -2.10
C LYS A 73 8.57 17.66 -2.05
N ARG A 74 8.69 16.39 -1.67
CA ARG A 74 9.99 15.69 -1.56
C ARG A 74 10.53 15.23 -2.90
N ARG A 75 9.67 15.04 -3.90
CA ARG A 75 10.04 14.46 -5.19
C ARG A 75 10.68 15.53 -6.09
N ARG A 76 11.97 15.37 -6.38
CA ARG A 76 12.74 16.37 -7.14
C ARG A 76 13.00 15.99 -8.60
N ASN A 77 12.90 14.71 -8.97
CA ASN A 77 13.23 14.25 -10.32
C ASN A 77 12.45 12.98 -10.73
N PRO A 78 11.53 13.07 -11.70
CA PRO A 78 10.86 14.30 -12.12
C PRO A 78 10.01 14.85 -10.96
N PRO A 79 9.87 16.19 -10.81
CA PRO A 79 8.89 16.75 -9.88
C PRO A 79 7.48 16.30 -10.30
N GLN A 80 6.64 15.98 -9.33
CA GLN A 80 5.25 15.58 -9.56
C GLN A 80 4.34 16.25 -8.54
N SER A 81 3.26 16.85 -9.03
CA SER A 81 2.19 17.46 -8.24
C SER A 81 1.35 16.39 -7.54
N VAL A 82 0.45 16.81 -6.64
CA VAL A 82 -0.53 15.89 -6.03
C VAL A 82 -1.45 15.30 -7.10
N ASP A 83 -1.85 16.09 -8.10
CA ASP A 83 -2.68 15.63 -9.22
C ASP A 83 -1.99 14.53 -10.03
N ASP A 84 -0.70 14.70 -10.35
CA ASP A 84 0.07 13.67 -11.06
C ASP A 84 0.18 12.37 -10.25
N LEU A 85 0.25 12.47 -8.92
CA LEU A 85 0.31 11.30 -8.04
C LEU A 85 -1.04 10.59 -7.96
N LEU A 86 -2.15 11.35 -7.88
CA LEU A 86 -3.50 10.78 -7.92
C LEU A 86 -3.76 10.08 -9.26
N GLU A 87 -3.35 10.69 -10.37
CA GLU A 87 -3.46 10.09 -11.69
C GLU A 87 -2.65 8.79 -11.79
N ILE A 88 -1.45 8.73 -11.20
CA ILE A 88 -0.68 7.48 -11.13
C ILE A 88 -1.40 6.43 -10.28
N LEU A 89 -1.91 6.79 -9.11
CA LEU A 89 -2.62 5.86 -8.23
C LEU A 89 -3.84 5.26 -8.94
N GLU A 90 -4.60 6.08 -9.64
CA GLU A 90 -5.78 5.65 -10.40
C GLU A 90 -5.39 4.84 -11.64
N ASN A 91 -4.67 5.46 -12.58
CA ASN A 91 -4.47 4.90 -13.92
C ASN A 91 -3.43 3.77 -13.97
N ARG A 92 -2.37 3.87 -13.16
CA ARG A 92 -1.30 2.86 -13.16
C ARG A 92 -1.57 1.74 -12.17
N TYR A 93 -2.09 2.07 -10.99
CA TYR A 93 -2.27 1.10 -9.91
C TYR A 93 -3.73 0.69 -9.66
N GLY A 94 -4.69 1.25 -10.39
CA GLY A 94 -6.10 0.90 -10.27
C GLY A 94 -6.72 1.28 -8.93
N MET A 95 -6.13 2.23 -8.20
CA MET A 95 -6.56 2.62 -6.86
C MET A 95 -7.68 3.67 -6.88
N VAL A 96 -8.72 3.44 -7.68
CA VAL A 96 -9.83 4.40 -7.91
C VAL A 96 -10.48 4.84 -6.59
N GLU A 97 -10.89 3.88 -5.76
CA GLU A 97 -11.54 4.18 -4.47
C GLU A 97 -10.63 4.97 -3.51
N THR A 98 -9.32 4.72 -3.55
CA THR A 98 -8.35 5.52 -2.77
C THR A 98 -8.36 6.98 -3.23
N VAL A 99 -8.36 7.20 -4.55
CA VAL A 99 -8.35 8.54 -5.12
C VAL A 99 -9.65 9.28 -4.80
N ASP A 100 -10.80 8.62 -4.95
CA ASP A 100 -12.11 9.19 -4.62
C ASP A 100 -12.16 9.68 -3.15
N LEU A 101 -11.68 8.85 -2.22
CA LEU A 101 -11.65 9.20 -0.79
C LEU A 101 -10.75 10.41 -0.51
N ILE A 102 -9.60 10.53 -1.18
CA ILE A 102 -8.68 11.65 -0.99
C ILE A 102 -9.23 12.93 -1.61
N VAL A 103 -9.83 12.82 -2.81
CA VAL A 103 -10.42 13.97 -3.51
C VAL A 103 -11.60 14.54 -2.73
N ALA A 104 -12.38 13.71 -2.06
CA ALA A 104 -13.52 14.14 -1.25
C ALA A 104 -13.16 15.11 -0.09
N VAL A 105 -11.90 15.15 0.33
CA VAL A 105 -11.43 16.00 1.45
C VAL A 105 -10.42 17.07 1.03
N ARG A 106 -10.19 17.24 -0.27
CA ARG A 106 -9.25 18.22 -0.82
C ARG A 106 -9.90 19.59 -0.99
#